data_AF-A0A1V4S7R0-F1
#
_entry.id   AF-A0A1V4S7R0-F1
#
_cell.length_a   1.000
_cell.length_b   1.000
_cell.length_c   1.000
_cell.angle_alpha   90.00
_cell.angle_beta   90.00
_cell.angle_gamma   90.00
#
_symmetry.space_group_name_H-M   'P 1'
#
loop_
_entity.id
_entity.type
_entity.pdbx_description
1 polymer ?
#
loop_
_entity_poly.entity_id
_entity_poly.type
_entity_poly.pdbx_seq_one_letter_code
_entity_poly.pdbx_strand_id
1 'polypeptide(L)'
;MEAEEIKLNKSYKMNQSVKLNTNTMDLLLDQTECPVARMRLFSDGINQNTRLFTPEEVIGDRACIACGNCVDACPVVRDKYRFVFAQNQRTSMALENMVGVECRRCYKCVMVCPQV
;
A
#
# COMPACT_ATOMS: atom_id res chain seq x y z
N MET A 1 12.21 3.51 34.46
CA MET A 1 10.80 3.70 34.05
C MET A 1 10.67 4.80 33.00
N GLU A 2 11.30 5.97 33.16
CA GLU A 2 11.21 7.08 32.17
C GLU A 2 11.75 6.74 30.76
N ALA A 3 12.79 5.93 30.65
CA ALA A 3 13.37 5.56 29.35
C ALA A 3 12.45 4.68 28.48
N GLU A 4 11.50 3.98 29.10
CA GLU A 4 10.55 3.07 28.43
C GLU A 4 9.32 3.85 27.94
N GLU A 5 8.83 4.79 28.75
CA GLU A 5 7.83 5.79 28.36
C GLU A 5 8.29 6.67 27.20
N ILE A 6 9.56 7.09 27.18
CA ILE A 6 10.12 7.88 26.08
C ILE A 6 10.17 7.05 24.78
N LYS A 7 10.47 5.75 24.84
CA LYS A 7 10.44 4.85 23.67
C LYS A 7 9.02 4.63 23.16
N LEU A 8 8.06 4.44 24.07
CA LEU A 8 6.65 4.28 23.73
C LEU A 8 6.10 5.55 23.06
N ASN A 9 6.40 6.73 23.61
CA ASN A 9 5.99 8.02 23.04
C ASN A 9 6.69 8.34 21.72
N LYS A 10 7.94 7.90 21.52
CA LYS A 10 8.66 8.06 20.25
C LYS A 10 8.11 7.12 19.16
N SER A 11 7.74 5.89 19.53
CA SER A 11 7.01 4.95 18.65
C SER A 11 5.62 5.49 18.27
N TYR A 12 4.88 6.02 19.25
CA TYR A 12 3.55 6.60 19.05
C TYR A 12 3.59 7.84 18.14
N LYS A 13 4.61 8.70 18.27
CA LYS A 13 4.84 9.85 17.37
C LYS A 13 5.28 9.45 15.96
N MET A 14 6.03 8.34 15.78
CA MET A 14 6.35 7.84 14.43
C MET A 14 5.14 7.22 13.71
N ASN A 15 4.19 6.67 14.47
CA ASN A 15 2.98 6.03 13.93
C ASN A 15 1.82 7.02 13.73
N GLN A 16 2.01 8.31 14.00
CA GLN A 16 1.00 9.33 13.76
C GLN A 16 0.69 9.37 12.26
N SER A 17 -0.56 9.08 11.88
CA SER A 17 -0.96 9.08 10.46
C SER A 17 -0.75 10.48 9.88
N VAL A 18 0.11 10.55 8.86
CA VAL A 18 0.30 11.77 8.09
C VAL A 18 -0.94 11.92 7.24
N LYS A 19 -1.94 12.65 7.74
CA LYS A 19 -3.12 13.00 6.96
C LYS A 19 -2.67 13.89 5.80
N LEU A 20 -2.76 13.38 4.57
CA LEU A 20 -2.46 14.22 3.42
C LEU A 20 -3.56 15.25 3.21
N ASN A 21 -3.10 16.44 2.84
CA ASN A 21 -3.95 17.39 2.16
C ASN A 21 -4.38 16.78 0.81
N THR A 22 -5.64 17.00 0.43
CA THR A 22 -6.25 16.54 -0.82
C THR A 22 -5.38 16.90 -2.03
N ASN A 23 -4.83 18.12 -2.05
CA ASN A 23 -3.93 18.60 -3.11
C ASN A 23 -2.67 17.73 -3.28
N THR A 24 -2.16 17.16 -2.19
CA THR A 24 -0.99 16.28 -2.24
C THR A 24 -1.39 14.91 -2.79
N MET A 25 -2.53 14.36 -2.39
CA MET A 25 -3.04 13.12 -2.97
C MET A 25 -3.26 13.23 -4.47
N ASP A 26 -3.87 14.33 -4.92
CA ASP A 26 -4.12 14.57 -6.35
C ASP A 26 -2.81 14.62 -7.14
N LEU A 27 -1.82 15.36 -6.64
CA LEU A 27 -0.48 15.39 -7.25
C LEU A 27 0.14 14.00 -7.32
N LEU A 28 -0.02 13.20 -6.26
CA LEU A 28 0.59 11.88 -6.19
C LEU A 28 -0.06 10.90 -7.19
N LEU A 29 -1.38 10.95 -7.34
CA LEU A 29 -2.16 10.10 -8.24
C LEU A 29 -2.07 10.52 -9.71
N ASP A 30 -1.74 11.78 -9.99
CA ASP A 30 -1.59 12.26 -11.37
C ASP A 30 -0.29 11.78 -12.03
N GLN A 31 0.70 11.33 -11.25
CA GLN A 31 1.97 10.84 -11.78
C GLN A 31 1.82 9.55 -12.59
N THR A 32 2.79 9.29 -13.46
CA THR A 32 2.78 8.14 -14.39
C THR A 32 3.20 6.82 -13.74
N GLU A 33 3.68 6.83 -12.50
CA GLU A 33 4.05 5.62 -11.77
C GLU A 33 2.83 4.89 -11.21
N CYS A 34 2.98 3.60 -10.93
CA CYS A 34 1.91 2.86 -10.25
C CYS A 34 1.68 3.43 -8.83
N PRO A 35 0.44 3.74 -8.43
CA PRO A 35 0.21 4.48 -7.18
C PRO A 35 0.26 3.62 -5.90
N VAL A 36 0.23 2.28 -6.01
CA VAL A 36 -0.11 1.41 -4.87
C VAL A 36 0.96 1.37 -3.76
N ALA A 37 2.26 1.37 -4.08
CA ALA A 37 3.27 1.28 -3.01
C ALA A 37 3.39 2.62 -2.28
N ARG A 38 3.16 3.73 -2.98
CA ARG A 38 3.06 5.08 -2.39
C ARG A 38 1.80 5.25 -1.54
N MET A 39 0.63 4.82 -2.03
CA MET A 39 -0.63 4.96 -1.30
C MET A 39 -0.63 4.17 0.02
N ARG A 40 0.10 3.04 0.09
CA ARG A 40 0.35 2.30 1.34
C ARG A 40 0.98 3.15 2.45
N LEU A 41 1.88 4.07 2.12
CA LEU A 41 2.53 4.93 3.13
C LEU A 41 1.53 5.80 3.90
N PHE A 42 0.38 6.03 3.28
CA PHE A 42 -0.70 6.88 3.75
C PHE A 42 -1.93 6.10 4.22
N SER A 43 -1.87 4.76 4.18
CA SER A 43 -2.94 3.91 4.69
C SER A 43 -2.90 3.84 6.22
N ASP A 44 -4.08 3.75 6.82
CA ASP A 44 -4.24 3.47 8.25
C ASP A 44 -4.12 1.94 8.56
N GLY A 45 -3.83 1.12 7.55
CA GLY A 45 -3.55 -0.32 7.68
C GLY A 45 -4.56 -1.20 6.95
N ILE A 46 -4.80 -2.41 7.47
CA ILE A 46 -5.63 -3.41 6.79
C ILE A 46 -7.08 -2.92 6.66
N ASN A 47 -7.66 -3.01 5.46
CA ASN A 47 -9.07 -2.70 5.21
C ASN A 47 -9.99 -3.50 6.15
N GLN A 48 -10.98 -2.85 6.76
CA GLN A 48 -11.93 -3.47 7.70
C GLN A 48 -12.63 -4.71 7.12
N ASN A 49 -12.95 -4.71 5.83
CA ASN A 49 -13.59 -5.85 5.14
C ASN A 49 -12.68 -7.09 5.04
N THR A 50 -11.38 -6.95 5.32
CA THR A 50 -10.38 -8.03 5.28
C THR A 50 -9.95 -8.45 6.69
N ARG A 51 -10.55 -7.89 7.75
CA ARG A 51 -10.24 -8.25 9.14
C ARG A 51 -11.17 -9.38 9.61
N LEU A 52 -10.63 -10.26 10.45
CA LEU A 52 -11.47 -11.15 11.26
C LEU A 52 -12.31 -10.28 12.22
N PHE A 53 -13.49 -10.76 12.63
CA PHE A 53 -14.39 -10.07 13.60
C PHE A 53 -13.80 -10.04 15.03
N THR A 54 -12.50 -9.86 15.18
CA THR A 54 -11.82 -9.68 16.45
C THR A 54 -11.74 -8.19 16.79
N PRO A 55 -11.93 -7.82 18.06
CA PRO A 55 -12.05 -6.42 18.48
C PRO A 55 -10.72 -5.65 18.46
N GLU A 56 -9.58 -6.30 18.27
CA GLU A 56 -8.29 -5.62 18.28
C GLU A 56 -8.04 -4.84 16.99
N GLU A 57 -7.77 -3.55 17.13
CA GLU A 57 -7.35 -2.70 16.03
C GLU A 57 -5.91 -3.08 15.62
N VAL A 58 -5.77 -3.76 14.48
CA VAL A 58 -4.45 -3.98 13.85
C VAL A 58 -4.02 -2.66 13.21
N ILE A 59 -3.60 -1.72 14.06
CA ILE A 59 -2.95 -0.46 13.67
C ILE A 59 -1.47 -0.77 13.56
N GLY A 60 -0.86 -0.48 12.42
CA GLY A 60 0.57 -0.15 12.43
C GLY A 60 1.41 -0.75 11.33
N ASP A 61 1.01 -1.86 10.70
CA ASP A 61 1.81 -2.39 9.60
C ASP A 61 1.33 -1.88 8.24
N ARG A 62 2.01 -0.85 7.73
CA ARG A 62 1.83 -0.34 6.37
C ARG A 62 2.65 -1.14 5.34
N ALA A 63 3.28 -2.25 5.73
CA ALA A 63 4.09 -3.06 4.85
C ALA A 63 3.26 -3.78 3.77
N CYS A 64 3.91 -4.10 2.66
CA CYS A 64 3.31 -4.96 1.66
C CYS A 64 3.33 -6.39 2.18
N ILE A 65 2.15 -7.00 2.34
CA ILE A 65 2.03 -8.41 2.77
C ILE A 65 2.19 -9.41 1.61
N ALA A 66 2.75 -8.98 0.47
CA ALA A 66 2.96 -9.79 -0.73
C ALA A 66 1.72 -10.59 -1.20
N CYS A 67 0.51 -10.04 -1.03
CA CYS A 67 -0.74 -10.73 -1.40
C CYS A 67 -0.97 -10.84 -2.92
N GLY A 68 -0.31 -10.00 -3.73
CA GLY A 68 -0.41 -10.04 -5.18
C GLY A 68 -1.66 -9.44 -5.81
N ASN A 69 -2.67 -9.04 -5.04
CA ASN A 69 -3.92 -8.49 -5.59
C ASN A 69 -3.68 -7.32 -6.55
N CYS A 70 -2.76 -6.41 -6.19
CA CYS A 70 -2.42 -5.25 -7.02
C CYS A 70 -1.78 -5.65 -8.36
N VAL A 71 -1.00 -6.74 -8.38
CA VAL A 71 -0.33 -7.26 -9.58
C VAL A 71 -1.36 -7.91 -10.50
N ASP A 72 -2.25 -8.73 -9.96
CA ASP A 72 -3.28 -9.43 -10.75
C ASP A 72 -4.31 -8.47 -11.36
N ALA A 73 -4.65 -7.40 -10.63
CA ALA A 73 -5.60 -6.41 -11.09
C ALA A 73 -5.03 -5.45 -12.13
N CYS A 74 -3.71 -5.42 -12.33
CA CYS A 74 -3.05 -4.49 -13.23
C CYS A 74 -3.19 -4.92 -14.71
N PRO A 75 -3.83 -4.11 -15.57
CA PRO A 75 -3.99 -4.45 -16.98
C PRO A 75 -2.66 -4.50 -17.74
N VAL A 76 -1.67 -3.68 -17.36
CA VAL A 76 -0.34 -3.67 -18.00
C VAL A 76 0.39 -4.99 -17.74
N VAL A 77 0.35 -5.48 -16.49
CA VAL A 77 0.93 -6.78 -16.12
C VAL A 77 0.24 -7.90 -16.89
N ARG A 78 -1.10 -7.91 -16.91
CA ARG A 78 -1.87 -8.92 -17.62
C ARG A 78 -1.54 -8.96 -19.11
N ASP A 79 -1.37 -7.81 -19.74
CA ASP A 79 -1.12 -7.72 -21.18
C ASP A 79 0.34 -8.08 -21.54
N LYS A 80 1.33 -7.67 -20.73
CA LYS A 80 2.76 -7.81 -21.06
C LYS A 80 3.49 -8.97 -20.39
N TYR A 81 3.18 -9.23 -19.14
CA TYR A 81 3.86 -10.22 -18.30
C TYR A 81 3.03 -11.49 -18.11
N ARG A 82 1.73 -11.44 -18.45
CA ARG A 82 0.71 -12.50 -18.33
C ARG A 82 0.47 -12.98 -16.89
N PHE A 83 1.46 -13.65 -16.31
CA PHE A 83 1.36 -14.27 -14.98
C PHE A 83 2.69 -14.13 -14.22
N VAL A 84 2.61 -13.53 -13.03
CA VAL A 84 3.72 -13.50 -12.07
C VAL A 84 3.42 -14.54 -11.00
N PHE A 85 4.06 -15.71 -11.08
CA PHE A 85 3.77 -16.84 -10.17
C PHE A 85 4.60 -16.83 -8.88
N ALA A 86 5.79 -16.22 -8.91
CA ALA A 86 6.67 -16.18 -7.75
C ALA A 86 6.11 -15.21 -6.71
N GLN A 87 5.69 -15.72 -5.54
CA GLN A 87 5.03 -14.88 -4.53
C GLN A 87 5.86 -13.68 -4.07
N ASN A 88 7.18 -13.84 -3.97
CA ASN A 88 8.09 -12.73 -3.64
C ASN A 88 8.15 -11.62 -4.72
N GLN A 89 7.68 -11.89 -5.95
CA GLN A 89 7.56 -10.91 -7.03
C GLN A 89 6.17 -10.28 -7.11
N ARG A 90 5.23 -10.68 -6.24
CA ARG A 90 3.84 -10.21 -6.22
C ARG A 90 3.63 -9.09 -5.19
N THR A 91 4.57 -8.15 -5.16
CA THR A 91 4.58 -7.02 -4.23
C THR A 91 4.20 -5.71 -4.92
N SER A 92 3.71 -4.75 -4.13
CA SER A 92 3.40 -3.40 -4.62
C SER A 92 4.62 -2.70 -5.24
N MET A 93 5.81 -2.90 -4.68
CA MET A 93 7.07 -2.36 -5.23
C MET A 93 7.50 -3.08 -6.51
N ALA A 94 7.32 -4.40 -6.60
CA ALA A 94 7.54 -5.11 -7.86
C ALA A 94 6.60 -4.61 -8.95
N LEU A 95 5.34 -4.31 -8.62
CA LEU A 95 4.38 -3.74 -9.57
C LEU A 95 4.83 -2.38 -10.11
N GLU A 96 5.30 -1.48 -9.24
CA GLU A 96 5.84 -0.18 -9.66
C GLU A 96 6.97 -0.35 -10.68
N ASN A 97 7.90 -1.28 -10.45
CA ASN A 97 9.00 -1.55 -11.38
C ASN A 97 8.55 -2.22 -12.70
N MET A 98 7.60 -3.15 -12.64
CA MET A 98 7.09 -3.85 -13.84
C MET A 98 6.27 -2.94 -14.74
N VAL A 99 5.50 -2.01 -14.15
CA VAL A 99 4.64 -1.10 -14.90
C VAL A 99 5.40 0.14 -15.35
N GLY A 100 6.29 0.66 -14.51
CA GLY A 100 7.05 1.87 -14.77
C GLY A 100 6.15 3.03 -15.22
N VAL A 101 6.52 3.66 -16.34
CA VAL A 101 5.80 4.79 -16.95
C VAL A 101 4.55 4.37 -17.75
N GLU A 102 4.27 3.08 -17.88
CA GLU A 102 3.15 2.57 -18.69
C GLU A 102 1.85 2.47 -17.88
N CYS A 103 1.82 3.01 -16.66
CA CYS A 103 0.65 3.01 -15.81
C CYS A 103 -0.52 3.72 -16.51
N ARG A 104 -1.64 3.02 -16.64
CA ARG A 104 -2.87 3.56 -17.24
C ARG A 104 -3.68 4.43 -16.27
N ARG A 105 -3.17 4.69 -15.07
CA ARG A 105 -3.86 5.43 -13.98
C ARG A 105 -5.31 4.98 -13.77
N CYS A 106 -5.52 3.66 -13.82
CA CYS A 106 -6.85 3.06 -13.65
C CYS A 106 -7.21 2.79 -12.18
N TYR A 107 -6.27 3.00 -11.26
CA TYR A 107 -6.39 2.85 -9.80
C TYR A 107 -6.86 1.49 -9.27
N LYS A 108 -7.02 0.48 -10.14
CA LYS A 108 -7.38 -0.90 -9.75
C LYS A 108 -6.44 -1.49 -8.70
N CYS A 109 -5.14 -1.22 -8.81
CA CYS A 109 -4.14 -1.73 -7.86
C CYS A 109 -4.35 -1.19 -6.43
N VAL A 110 -4.83 0.05 -6.30
CA VAL A 110 -5.18 0.67 -5.02
C VAL A 110 -6.46 0.06 -4.48
N MET A 111 -7.50 -0.04 -5.32
CA MET A 111 -8.83 -0.57 -4.93
C MET A 111 -8.82 -2.00 -4.40
N VAL A 112 -7.85 -2.83 -4.81
CA VAL A 112 -7.78 -4.25 -4.42
C VAL A 112 -6.72 -4.53 -3.36
N CYS A 113 -5.88 -3.55 -3.03
CA CYS A 113 -4.81 -3.75 -2.06
C CYS A 113 -5.43 -3.76 -0.65
N PRO A 114 -5.29 -4.83 0.13
CA PRO A 114 -5.84 -4.86 1.49
C PRO A 114 -5.10 -3.91 2.44
N GLN A 115 -3.95 -3.36 2.04
CA GLN A 115 -3.09 -2.47 2.82
C GLN A 115 -3.22 -1.00 2.39
N VAL A 116 -4.24 -0.69 1.59
CA VAL A 116 -4.58 0.66 1.11
C VAL A 116 -6.07 0.87 1.31
#